data_AF-A0A496VAR6-F1
#
_entry.id   AF-A0A496VAR6-F1
#
_cell.length_a   1.000
_cell.length_b   1.000
_cell.length_c   1.000
_cell.angle_alpha   90.00
_cell.angle_beta   90.00
_cell.angle_gamma   90.00
#
_symmetry.space_group_name_H-M   'P 1'
#
loop_
_entity.id
_entity.type
_entity.pdbx_description
1 polymer ?
#
loop_
_entity_poly.entity_id
_entity_poly.type
_entity_poly.pdbx_seq_one_letter_code
_entity_poly.pdbx_strand_id
1 'polypeptide(L)'
;MSQFLWVEDFAGNTLKSATETVFGERIKNQPIGKTEKSVKQLLTKNGVFVELTFLGGLEFIRNPKKWLSIDYVILDIDLAITSDLDTDDNQWLPKILQDYYGYEPQEDEIADELHFEKAKEQLIPVAGYQLYIELVMEIGFPKEHILFCSNHADEQKTIQAVFKKARIELPLLLSKDDKAKVQTWIRKRSENHYAVLRRGIIEGCQEISACIKNSPDQIQFGQFLKKQKGATVRDVTVKDMQEYLETLQNLLPLREPQELPRFYKLFLRTLTHEWDSADIKKLQKSNQLNLSFGWIMKNARNWSTHTTVLDKSAAPDIAFLFMVAMRAMFKLDNTAPQPYETYLLSSLFEETPDLKINKIPLAATYLNIKNQFLNVRANNASDFLDFHAMLNHLVNKAVDLDYVTGLFQMFWHGLAPAKLATSEQAKVTNNTNKYSFDTSHGFGNAENFFLLKFARSIYKRSFP
;
A
#
# COMPACT_ATOMS: atom_id res chain seq x y z
N MET A 1 1.21 -6.64 2.13
CA MET A 1 0.29 -7.54 1.36
C MET A 1 -1.12 -7.13 1.71
N SER A 2 -2.12 -7.31 0.85
CA SER A 2 -3.52 -7.09 1.25
C SER A 2 -3.80 -7.90 2.51
N GLN A 3 -4.39 -7.29 3.52
CA GLN A 3 -4.55 -7.88 4.83
C GLN A 3 -5.94 -8.52 4.95
N PHE A 4 -6.01 -9.76 5.46
CA PHE A 4 -7.27 -10.49 5.60
C PHE A 4 -7.59 -10.72 7.07
N LEU A 5 -8.85 -10.61 7.46
CA LEU A 5 -9.40 -11.29 8.64
C LEU A 5 -10.06 -12.58 8.18
N TRP A 6 -9.75 -13.70 8.82
CA TRP A 6 -10.45 -14.97 8.64
C TRP A 6 -11.05 -15.38 9.98
N VAL A 7 -12.38 -15.50 10.02
CA VAL A 7 -13.11 -15.97 11.21
C VAL A 7 -13.61 -17.38 10.94
N GLU A 8 -13.12 -18.36 11.70
CA GLU A 8 -13.23 -19.78 11.39
C GLU A 8 -13.02 -20.63 12.64
N ASP A 9 -13.92 -21.55 12.95
CA ASP A 9 -13.86 -22.36 14.18
C ASP A 9 -13.19 -23.74 14.02
N PHE A 10 -12.78 -24.12 12.81
CA PHE A 10 -12.06 -25.35 12.49
C PHE A 10 -12.66 -26.63 13.09
N ALA A 11 -13.97 -26.82 12.96
CA ALA A 11 -14.64 -28.04 13.40
C ALA A 11 -13.94 -29.33 12.87
N GLY A 12 -13.80 -30.34 13.75
CA GLY A 12 -13.42 -31.71 13.36
C GLY A 12 -11.96 -31.96 12.95
N ASN A 13 -10.97 -31.26 13.55
CA ASN A 13 -9.53 -31.39 13.21
C ASN A 13 -9.20 -31.00 11.75
N THR A 14 -9.98 -30.10 11.15
CA THR A 14 -9.82 -29.67 9.76
C THR A 14 -8.82 -28.51 9.59
N LEU A 15 -8.20 -28.03 10.68
CA LEU A 15 -7.28 -26.89 10.71
C LEU A 15 -6.30 -26.85 9.51
N LYS A 16 -5.61 -27.96 9.25
CA LYS A 16 -4.65 -28.06 8.15
C LYS A 16 -5.34 -27.99 6.79
N SER A 17 -6.34 -28.84 6.55
CA SER A 17 -7.01 -28.94 5.24
C SER A 17 -7.75 -27.65 4.88
N ALA A 18 -8.42 -27.02 5.84
CA ALA A 18 -9.06 -25.72 5.67
C ALA A 18 -8.03 -24.64 5.33
N THR A 19 -6.92 -24.57 6.07
CA THR A 19 -5.85 -23.59 5.80
C THR A 19 -5.22 -23.79 4.42
N GLU A 20 -4.94 -25.03 4.00
CA GLU A 20 -4.41 -25.33 2.66
C GLU A 20 -5.41 -24.96 1.56
N THR A 21 -6.68 -25.17 1.81
CA THR A 21 -7.76 -24.88 0.87
C THR A 21 -7.90 -23.38 0.66
N VAL A 22 -8.00 -22.61 1.74
CA VAL A 22 -8.21 -21.16 1.68
C VAL A 22 -6.91 -20.45 1.30
N PHE A 23 -5.81 -20.68 2.02
CA PHE A 23 -4.59 -19.87 1.90
C PHE A 23 -3.37 -20.60 1.31
N GLY A 24 -3.50 -21.85 0.85
CA GLY A 24 -2.36 -22.66 0.37
C GLY A 24 -1.47 -21.98 -0.67
N GLU A 25 -2.05 -21.38 -1.72
CA GLU A 25 -1.30 -20.62 -2.73
C GLU A 25 -0.56 -19.43 -2.10
N ARG A 26 -1.23 -18.71 -1.20
CA ARG A 26 -0.70 -17.50 -0.56
C ARG A 26 0.50 -17.79 0.34
N ILE A 27 0.43 -18.86 1.13
CA ILE A 27 1.54 -19.28 1.99
C ILE A 27 2.61 -20.07 1.22
N LYS A 28 2.50 -20.21 -0.11
CA LYS A 28 3.41 -20.98 -0.98
C LYS A 28 3.59 -22.42 -0.49
N ASN A 29 2.51 -23.02 0.04
CA ASN A 29 2.51 -24.36 0.63
C ASN A 29 3.58 -24.56 1.73
N GLN A 30 3.90 -23.50 2.49
CA GLN A 30 4.71 -23.63 3.70
C GLN A 30 4.12 -24.66 4.66
N PRO A 31 4.95 -25.38 5.45
CA PRO A 31 4.46 -26.36 6.41
C PRO A 31 3.49 -25.73 7.41
N ILE A 32 2.26 -26.26 7.46
CA ILE A 32 1.23 -25.81 8.39
C ILE A 32 1.39 -26.59 9.69
N GLY A 33 1.52 -25.86 10.79
CA GLY A 33 1.65 -26.46 12.11
C GLY A 33 0.35 -27.15 12.56
N LYS A 34 0.47 -28.01 13.59
CA LYS A 34 -0.64 -28.82 14.07
C LYS A 34 -1.53 -28.12 15.10
N THR A 35 -1.13 -26.94 15.57
CA THR A 35 -1.84 -26.19 16.62
C THR A 35 -2.36 -24.88 16.07
N GLU A 36 -3.50 -24.43 16.58
CA GLU A 36 -4.09 -23.13 16.23
C GLU A 36 -3.08 -21.98 16.36
N LYS A 37 -2.35 -21.93 17.48
CA LYS A 37 -1.30 -20.92 17.71
C LYS A 37 -0.26 -20.90 16.59
N SER A 38 0.18 -22.07 16.13
CA SER A 38 1.17 -22.16 15.03
C SER A 38 0.59 -21.71 13.70
N VAL A 39 -0.69 -22.00 13.44
CA VAL A 39 -1.39 -21.55 12.23
C VAL A 39 -1.63 -20.06 12.25
N LYS A 40 -2.11 -19.49 13.37
CA LYS A 40 -2.24 -18.03 13.55
C LYS A 40 -0.90 -17.34 13.28
N GLN A 41 0.19 -17.82 13.86
CA GLN A 41 1.52 -17.22 13.65
C GLN A 41 1.98 -17.29 12.17
N LEU A 42 1.76 -18.42 11.50
CA LEU A 42 2.09 -18.57 10.08
C LEU A 42 1.26 -17.62 9.22
N LEU A 43 -0.05 -17.56 9.45
CA LEU A 43 -0.98 -16.75 8.68
C LEU A 43 -0.77 -15.24 8.92
N THR A 44 -0.52 -14.81 10.16
CA THR A 44 -0.18 -13.41 10.48
C THR A 44 1.07 -12.95 9.76
N LYS A 45 2.11 -13.80 9.65
CA LYS A 45 3.33 -13.49 8.87
C LYS A 45 3.04 -13.29 7.38
N ASN A 46 1.93 -13.84 6.89
CA ASN A 46 1.46 -13.70 5.52
C ASN A 46 0.26 -12.74 5.39
N GLY A 47 0.06 -11.87 6.39
CA GLY A 47 -0.98 -10.83 6.38
C GLY A 47 -2.41 -11.37 6.48
N VAL A 48 -2.60 -12.42 7.27
CA VAL A 48 -3.91 -13.01 7.56
C VAL A 48 -4.08 -13.11 9.07
N PHE A 49 -4.98 -12.30 9.61
CA PHE A 49 -5.45 -12.39 11.00
C PHE A 49 -6.49 -13.49 11.10
N VAL A 50 -6.45 -14.27 12.17
CA VAL A 50 -7.34 -15.41 12.35
C VAL A 50 -8.01 -15.33 13.71
N GLU A 51 -9.33 -15.33 13.71
CA GLU A 51 -10.16 -15.46 14.90
C GLU A 51 -10.97 -16.75 14.83
N LEU A 52 -11.07 -17.44 15.98
CA LEU A 52 -11.57 -18.82 16.01
C LEU A 52 -13.01 -18.96 16.47
N THR A 53 -13.60 -17.83 16.84
CA THR A 53 -14.88 -17.78 17.51
C THR A 53 -15.60 -16.53 17.06
N PHE A 54 -16.93 -16.54 17.16
CA PHE A 54 -17.76 -15.37 16.94
C PHE A 54 -17.30 -14.19 17.81
N LEU A 55 -17.05 -14.43 19.10
CA LEU A 55 -16.62 -13.37 20.02
C LEU A 55 -15.24 -12.78 19.68
N GLY A 56 -14.29 -13.63 19.28
CA GLY A 56 -12.97 -13.16 18.83
C GLY A 56 -13.09 -12.31 17.57
N GLY A 57 -13.93 -12.74 16.62
CA GLY A 57 -14.26 -11.94 15.43
C GLY A 57 -14.91 -10.61 15.79
N LEU A 58 -15.88 -10.61 16.70
CA LEU A 58 -16.59 -9.41 17.15
C LEU A 58 -15.65 -8.41 17.84
N GLU A 59 -14.79 -8.89 18.74
CA GLU A 59 -13.79 -8.06 19.42
C GLU A 59 -12.78 -7.47 18.44
N PHE A 60 -12.39 -8.25 17.41
CA PHE A 60 -11.51 -7.77 16.36
C PHE A 60 -12.14 -6.60 15.60
N ILE A 61 -13.38 -6.74 15.13
CA ILE A 61 -14.02 -5.73 14.27
C ILE A 61 -14.45 -4.48 15.06
N ARG A 62 -14.80 -4.63 16.34
CA ARG A 62 -15.16 -3.50 17.21
C ARG A 62 -13.96 -2.71 17.72
N ASN A 63 -12.73 -3.21 17.54
CA ASN A 63 -11.52 -2.49 17.90
C ASN A 63 -11.02 -1.62 16.72
N PRO A 64 -11.06 -0.27 16.84
CA PRO A 64 -10.65 0.63 15.77
C PRO A 64 -9.25 0.39 15.21
N LYS A 65 -8.31 0.00 16.08
CA LYS A 65 -6.92 -0.25 15.69
C LYS A 65 -6.77 -1.56 14.92
N LYS A 66 -7.58 -2.58 15.25
CA LYS A 66 -7.53 -3.89 14.58
C LYS A 66 -8.26 -3.83 13.24
N TRP A 67 -9.48 -3.29 13.17
CA TRP A 67 -10.24 -3.31 11.91
C TRP A 67 -9.61 -2.43 10.80
N LEU A 68 -8.98 -1.31 11.14
CA LEU A 68 -8.23 -0.51 10.15
C LEU A 68 -7.02 -1.25 9.56
N SER A 69 -6.59 -2.33 10.22
CA SER A 69 -5.47 -3.15 9.77
C SER A 69 -5.84 -4.16 8.68
N ILE A 70 -7.13 -4.35 8.38
CA ILE A 70 -7.60 -5.32 7.39
C ILE A 70 -8.16 -4.66 6.12
N ASP A 71 -8.10 -5.38 5.01
CA ASP A 71 -8.63 -4.98 3.71
C ASP A 71 -9.82 -5.86 3.29
N TYR A 72 -9.81 -7.12 3.70
CA TYR A 72 -10.79 -8.15 3.32
C TYR A 72 -11.16 -9.02 4.51
N VAL A 73 -12.36 -9.61 4.47
CA VAL A 73 -12.85 -10.54 5.50
C VAL A 73 -13.31 -11.84 4.85
N ILE A 74 -12.98 -12.96 5.48
CA ILE A 74 -13.50 -14.28 5.17
C ILE A 74 -14.22 -14.78 6.42
N LEU A 75 -15.50 -15.13 6.29
CA LEU A 75 -16.35 -15.60 7.37
C LEU A 75 -16.79 -17.03 7.09
N ASP A 76 -16.67 -17.91 8.07
CA ASP A 76 -17.53 -19.08 8.12
C ASP A 76 -18.98 -18.69 8.47
N ILE A 77 -19.93 -19.57 8.18
CA ILE A 77 -21.36 -19.33 8.42
C ILE A 77 -21.71 -19.62 9.87
N ASP A 78 -21.38 -20.82 10.31
CA ASP A 78 -21.47 -21.29 11.67
C ASP A 78 -20.15 -21.02 12.39
N LEU A 79 -20.25 -20.50 13.60
CA LEU A 79 -19.09 -20.21 14.42
C LEU A 79 -19.40 -20.58 15.86
N ALA A 80 -18.44 -21.24 16.50
CA ALA A 80 -18.41 -21.35 17.95
C ALA A 80 -18.49 -19.96 18.62
N ILE A 81 -19.33 -19.82 19.64
CA ILE A 81 -19.51 -18.55 20.36
C ILE A 81 -18.41 -18.35 21.41
N THR A 82 -18.00 -19.41 22.09
CA THR A 82 -17.13 -19.34 23.26
C THR A 82 -15.69 -19.02 22.90
N SER A 83 -15.11 -17.98 23.51
CA SER A 83 -13.67 -17.93 23.78
C SER A 83 -13.38 -18.61 25.11
N ASP A 84 -12.23 -19.25 25.29
CA ASP A 84 -11.71 -19.72 26.59
C ASP A 84 -11.42 -18.57 27.60
N LEU A 85 -12.00 -17.39 27.35
CA LEU A 85 -11.88 -16.17 28.15
C LEU A 85 -13.24 -15.96 28.83
N ASP A 86 -13.22 -15.87 30.16
CA ASP A 86 -14.38 -15.67 31.03
C ASP A 86 -15.42 -14.75 30.39
N THR A 87 -16.60 -15.29 30.14
CA THR A 87 -17.74 -14.63 29.49
C THR A 87 -18.27 -13.44 30.28
N ASP A 88 -17.88 -13.31 31.55
CA ASP A 88 -18.39 -12.30 32.50
C ASP A 88 -18.02 -10.86 32.10
N ASP A 89 -16.94 -10.66 31.34
CA ASP A 89 -16.53 -9.33 30.89
C ASP A 89 -17.09 -8.92 29.50
N ASN A 90 -17.77 -9.84 28.79
CA ASN A 90 -18.26 -9.55 27.44
C ASN A 90 -19.68 -8.96 27.46
N GLN A 91 -19.77 -7.64 27.61
CA GLN A 91 -21.05 -6.91 27.61
C GLN A 91 -21.80 -6.95 26.25
N TRP A 92 -21.15 -7.41 25.17
CA TRP A 92 -21.74 -7.35 23.83
C TRP A 92 -22.61 -8.55 23.51
N LEU A 93 -22.22 -9.75 23.93
CA LEU A 93 -22.96 -10.97 23.62
C LEU A 93 -24.37 -10.97 24.24
N PRO A 94 -24.56 -10.69 25.55
CA PRO A 94 -25.90 -10.59 26.14
C PRO A 94 -26.78 -9.58 25.41
N LYS A 95 -26.20 -8.44 25.00
CA LYS A 95 -26.94 -7.43 24.24
C LYS A 95 -27.36 -7.91 22.86
N ILE A 96 -26.48 -8.58 22.10
CA ILE A 96 -26.82 -9.14 20.79
C ILE A 96 -27.92 -10.20 20.94
N LEU A 97 -27.83 -11.05 21.96
CA LEU A 97 -28.84 -12.07 22.23
C LEU A 97 -30.19 -11.45 22.61
N GLN A 98 -30.20 -10.37 23.39
CA GLN A 98 -31.41 -9.60 23.72
C GLN A 98 -32.02 -8.95 22.47
N ASP A 99 -31.20 -8.20 21.73
CA ASP A 99 -31.65 -7.40 20.59
C ASP A 99 -32.21 -8.27 19.45
N TYR A 100 -31.66 -9.47 19.24
CA TYR A 100 -31.92 -10.25 18.02
C TYR A 100 -32.35 -11.71 18.23
N TYR A 101 -32.13 -12.30 19.40
CA TYR A 101 -32.35 -13.74 19.65
C TYR A 101 -33.28 -14.04 20.83
N GLY A 102 -33.98 -13.01 21.34
CA GLY A 102 -35.02 -13.17 22.36
C GLY A 102 -34.50 -13.63 23.73
N TYR A 103 -33.23 -13.37 24.04
CA TYR A 103 -32.74 -13.51 25.40
C TYR A 103 -33.37 -12.42 26.28
N GLU A 104 -34.00 -12.83 27.38
CA GLU A 104 -34.57 -11.93 28.37
C GLU A 104 -33.94 -12.32 29.72
N PRO A 105 -33.16 -11.43 30.35
CA PRO A 105 -32.53 -11.73 31.63
C PRO A 105 -33.55 -12.14 32.70
N GLN A 106 -33.27 -13.22 33.42
CA GLN A 106 -34.13 -13.72 34.50
C GLN A 106 -33.53 -13.43 35.88
N GLU A 107 -34.38 -13.27 36.89
CA GLU A 107 -33.93 -13.13 38.29
C GLU A 107 -33.40 -14.45 38.86
N ASP A 108 -33.91 -15.59 38.36
CA ASP A 108 -33.46 -16.93 38.73
C ASP A 108 -32.27 -17.34 37.85
N GLU A 109 -31.12 -17.61 38.48
CA GLU A 109 -29.86 -17.91 37.78
C GLU A 109 -29.96 -19.11 36.83
N ILE A 110 -30.68 -20.17 37.22
CA ILE A 110 -30.82 -21.39 36.42
C ILE A 110 -31.71 -21.10 35.20
N ALA A 111 -32.81 -20.38 35.40
CA ALA A 111 -33.70 -19.96 34.32
C ALA A 111 -32.99 -19.00 33.34
N ASP A 112 -32.15 -18.09 33.86
CA ASP A 112 -31.35 -17.17 33.05
C ASP A 112 -30.36 -17.93 32.16
N GLU A 113 -29.58 -18.85 32.75
CA GLU A 113 -28.62 -19.69 32.02
C GLU A 113 -29.30 -20.49 30.91
N LEU A 114 -30.48 -21.07 31.18
CA LEU A 114 -31.24 -21.81 30.17
C LEU A 114 -31.75 -20.91 29.03
N HIS A 115 -32.23 -19.71 29.35
CA HIS A 115 -32.67 -18.73 28.35
C HIS A 115 -31.48 -18.24 27.51
N PHE A 116 -30.34 -18.00 28.15
CA PHE A 116 -29.10 -17.58 27.52
C PHE A 116 -28.59 -18.63 26.53
N GLU A 117 -28.47 -19.90 26.97
CA GLU A 117 -28.01 -20.99 26.10
C GLU A 117 -28.98 -21.24 24.94
N LYS A 118 -30.30 -21.16 25.17
CA LYS A 118 -31.29 -21.27 24.09
C LYS A 118 -31.17 -20.16 23.04
N ALA A 119 -30.87 -18.93 23.45
CA ALA A 119 -30.64 -17.83 22.52
C ALA A 119 -29.31 -18.01 21.77
N LYS A 120 -28.27 -18.49 22.46
CA LYS A 120 -26.96 -18.80 21.88
C LYS A 120 -27.02 -19.93 20.85
N GLU A 121 -27.80 -20.98 21.11
CA GLU A 121 -28.07 -22.06 20.13
C GLU A 121 -28.69 -21.54 18.84
N GLN A 122 -29.52 -20.49 18.91
CA GLN A 122 -30.09 -19.84 17.73
C GLN A 122 -29.08 -18.97 16.97
N LEU A 123 -28.10 -18.39 17.67
CA LEU A 123 -27.05 -17.57 17.08
C LEU A 123 -26.01 -18.41 16.34
N ILE A 124 -25.55 -19.54 16.89
CA ILE A 124 -24.49 -20.40 16.31
C ILE A 124 -24.63 -20.63 14.79
N PRO A 125 -25.78 -21.12 14.25
CA PRO A 125 -25.90 -21.42 12.83
C PRO A 125 -25.89 -20.20 11.90
N VAL A 126 -25.96 -18.99 12.47
CA VAL A 126 -25.97 -17.71 11.74
C VAL A 126 -24.93 -16.73 12.29
N ALA A 127 -23.96 -17.19 13.07
CA ALA A 127 -23.01 -16.33 13.76
C ALA A 127 -22.14 -15.52 12.77
N GLY A 128 -21.74 -16.14 11.65
CA GLY A 128 -21.09 -15.44 10.55
C GLY A 128 -21.96 -14.37 9.91
N TYR A 129 -23.27 -14.63 9.78
CA TYR A 129 -24.22 -13.62 9.31
C TYR A 129 -24.33 -12.44 10.28
N GLN A 130 -24.35 -12.70 11.59
CA GLN A 130 -24.34 -11.62 12.59
C GLN A 130 -23.07 -10.77 12.49
N LEU A 131 -21.88 -11.38 12.32
CA LEU A 131 -20.64 -10.62 12.08
C LEU A 131 -20.70 -9.81 10.79
N TYR A 132 -21.33 -10.32 9.74
CA TYR A 132 -21.56 -9.57 8.51
C TYR A 132 -22.43 -8.34 8.75
N ILE A 133 -23.50 -8.45 9.54
CA ILE A 133 -24.36 -7.31 9.88
C ILE A 133 -23.55 -6.24 10.63
N GLU A 134 -22.77 -6.64 11.64
CA GLU A 134 -21.89 -5.72 12.37
C GLU A 134 -20.87 -5.02 11.43
N LEU A 135 -20.23 -5.78 10.54
CA LEU A 135 -19.28 -5.24 9.57
C LEU A 135 -19.92 -4.23 8.61
N VAL A 136 -21.07 -4.57 8.03
CA VAL A 136 -21.65 -3.77 6.94
C VAL A 136 -22.51 -2.63 7.49
N MET A 137 -23.34 -2.88 8.50
CA MET A 137 -24.33 -1.91 8.99
C MET A 137 -23.75 -0.97 10.04
N GLU A 138 -22.95 -1.49 10.97
CA GLU A 138 -22.40 -0.67 12.06
C GLU A 138 -21.07 -0.02 11.67
N ILE A 139 -20.18 -0.76 11.00
CA ILE A 139 -18.82 -0.29 10.66
C ILE A 139 -18.77 0.35 9.26
N GLY A 140 -19.69 -0.01 8.35
CA GLY A 140 -19.65 0.46 6.96
C GLY A 140 -18.58 -0.24 6.11
N PHE A 141 -18.20 -1.47 6.46
CA PHE A 141 -17.23 -2.25 5.71
C PHE A 141 -17.80 -2.65 4.33
N PRO A 142 -17.01 -2.58 3.23
CA PRO A 142 -17.51 -2.89 1.90
C PRO A 142 -17.92 -4.36 1.78
N LYS A 143 -19.20 -4.61 1.46
CA LYS A 143 -19.74 -5.96 1.31
C LYS A 143 -19.00 -6.80 0.26
N GLU A 144 -18.48 -6.18 -0.80
CA GLU A 144 -17.68 -6.85 -1.84
C GLU A 144 -16.29 -7.31 -1.37
N HIS A 145 -15.87 -6.88 -0.19
CA HIS A 145 -14.63 -7.29 0.47
C HIS A 145 -14.84 -8.43 1.47
N ILE A 146 -16.09 -8.92 1.61
CA ILE A 146 -16.44 -10.02 2.48
C ILE A 146 -16.75 -11.27 1.63
N LEU A 147 -16.14 -12.39 2.00
CA LEU A 147 -16.41 -13.71 1.44
C LEU A 147 -17.00 -14.60 2.53
N PHE A 148 -18.16 -15.19 2.29
CA PHE A 148 -18.62 -16.35 3.06
C PHE A 148 -17.99 -17.61 2.49
N CYS A 149 -17.40 -18.43 3.35
CA CYS A 149 -16.66 -19.63 2.99
C CYS A 149 -17.03 -20.77 3.94
N SER A 150 -17.88 -21.72 3.51
CA SER A 150 -18.42 -22.77 4.40
C SER A 150 -18.63 -24.09 3.67
N ASN A 151 -18.48 -25.22 4.36
CA ASN A 151 -18.77 -26.57 3.83
C ASN A 151 -20.18 -27.08 4.14
N HIS A 152 -20.94 -26.26 4.86
CA HIS A 152 -22.20 -26.62 5.48
C HIS A 152 -23.36 -26.26 4.54
N ALA A 153 -23.73 -27.21 3.66
CA ALA A 153 -24.62 -26.95 2.54
C ALA A 153 -26.05 -26.55 2.95
N ASP A 154 -26.52 -26.99 4.12
CA ASP A 154 -27.86 -26.64 4.62
C ASP A 154 -27.86 -25.25 5.28
N GLU A 155 -26.76 -24.89 5.94
CA GLU A 155 -26.47 -23.60 6.52
C GLU A 155 -26.32 -22.54 5.41
N GLN A 156 -25.71 -22.90 4.28
CA GLN A 156 -25.68 -22.07 3.06
C GLN A 156 -27.10 -21.73 2.55
N LYS A 157 -28.01 -22.72 2.47
CA LYS A 157 -29.40 -22.47 2.06
C LYS A 157 -30.12 -21.56 3.06
N THR A 158 -29.86 -21.77 4.35
CA THR A 158 -30.43 -20.96 5.43
C THR A 158 -30.01 -19.51 5.30
N ILE A 159 -28.71 -19.24 5.13
CA ILE A 159 -28.20 -17.87 4.91
C ILE A 159 -28.80 -17.25 3.64
N GLN A 160 -28.86 -17.99 2.53
CA GLN A 160 -29.49 -17.49 1.29
C GLN A 160 -30.94 -17.07 1.52
N ALA A 161 -31.70 -17.86 2.28
CA ALA A 161 -33.08 -17.54 2.63
C ALA A 161 -33.18 -16.30 3.51
N VAL A 162 -32.28 -16.13 4.48
CA VAL A 162 -32.22 -14.94 5.36
C VAL A 162 -31.96 -13.67 4.55
N PHE A 163 -30.92 -13.65 3.70
CA PHE A 163 -30.62 -12.49 2.84
C PHE A 163 -31.78 -12.16 1.89
N LYS A 164 -32.38 -13.18 1.27
CA LYS A 164 -33.54 -13.02 0.39
C LYS A 164 -34.74 -12.43 1.12
N LYS A 165 -35.03 -12.91 2.34
CA LYS A 165 -36.11 -12.39 3.19
C LYS A 165 -35.85 -10.95 3.61
N ALA A 166 -34.61 -10.62 3.95
CA ALA A 166 -34.18 -9.27 4.31
C ALA A 166 -34.10 -8.32 3.10
N ARG A 167 -34.19 -8.84 1.87
CA ARG A 167 -34.00 -8.09 0.61
C ARG A 167 -32.63 -7.42 0.52
N ILE A 168 -31.63 -8.06 1.12
CA ILE A 168 -30.23 -7.65 1.07
C ILE A 168 -29.55 -8.50 0.00
N GLU A 169 -28.68 -7.88 -0.80
CA GLU A 169 -27.86 -8.60 -1.77
C GLU A 169 -26.91 -9.55 -1.02
N LEU A 170 -27.00 -10.85 -1.35
CA LEU A 170 -26.16 -11.87 -0.76
C LEU A 170 -24.68 -11.61 -1.13
N PRO A 171 -23.76 -11.57 -0.16
CA PRO A 171 -22.33 -11.52 -0.43
C PRO A 171 -21.87 -12.75 -1.22
N LEU A 172 -20.65 -12.71 -1.72
CA LEU A 172 -20.12 -13.89 -2.39
C LEU A 172 -20.04 -15.04 -1.38
N LEU A 173 -20.67 -16.16 -1.72
CA LEU A 173 -20.69 -17.39 -0.94
C LEU A 173 -20.02 -18.49 -1.75
N LEU A 174 -18.95 -19.07 -1.22
CA LEU A 174 -18.22 -20.18 -1.83
C LEU A 174 -18.16 -21.37 -0.87
N SER A 175 -18.19 -22.58 -1.43
CA SER A 175 -17.87 -23.79 -0.66
C SER A 175 -16.35 -23.91 -0.48
N LYS A 176 -15.86 -24.42 0.67
CA LYS A 176 -14.43 -24.73 0.82
C LYS A 176 -14.05 -25.90 -0.11
N ASP A 177 -15.00 -26.77 -0.48
CA ASP A 177 -14.78 -27.81 -1.51
C ASP A 177 -14.42 -27.22 -2.89
N ASP A 178 -14.86 -25.99 -3.17
CA ASP A 178 -14.51 -25.23 -4.38
C ASP A 178 -13.14 -24.52 -4.22
N LYS A 179 -12.11 -25.25 -3.78
CA LYS A 179 -10.74 -24.74 -3.53
C LYS A 179 -10.25 -23.75 -4.58
N ALA A 180 -10.41 -24.08 -5.86
CA ALA A 180 -9.97 -23.24 -6.98
C ALA A 180 -10.64 -21.87 -7.00
N LYS A 181 -11.94 -21.77 -6.68
CA LYS A 181 -12.68 -20.50 -6.64
C LYS A 181 -12.26 -19.64 -5.45
N VAL A 182 -12.11 -20.26 -4.28
CA VAL A 182 -11.68 -19.57 -3.05
C VAL A 182 -10.28 -18.98 -3.24
N GLN A 183 -9.33 -19.80 -3.72
CA GLN A 183 -7.96 -19.35 -3.97
C GLN A 183 -7.89 -18.29 -5.06
N THR A 184 -8.71 -18.41 -6.12
CA THR A 184 -8.82 -17.37 -7.15
C THR A 184 -9.33 -16.04 -6.57
N TRP A 185 -10.31 -16.07 -5.68
CA TRP A 185 -10.82 -14.86 -5.02
C TRP A 185 -9.74 -14.20 -4.18
N ILE A 186 -9.05 -14.97 -3.33
CA ILE A 186 -7.96 -14.47 -2.48
C ILE A 186 -6.84 -13.89 -3.33
N ARG A 187 -6.44 -14.59 -4.40
CA ARG A 187 -5.40 -14.13 -5.32
C ARG A 187 -5.78 -12.79 -5.97
N LYS A 188 -6.97 -12.69 -6.55
CA LYS A 188 -7.47 -11.44 -7.16
C LYS A 188 -7.48 -10.25 -6.19
N ARG A 189 -7.83 -10.48 -4.92
CA ARG A 189 -7.82 -9.44 -3.87
C ARG A 189 -6.42 -9.10 -3.37
N SER A 190 -5.51 -10.07 -3.41
CA SER A 190 -4.10 -9.90 -3.06
C SER A 190 -3.33 -9.13 -4.14
N GLU A 191 -3.69 -9.33 -5.40
CA GLU A 191 -3.06 -8.73 -6.59
C GLU A 191 -3.74 -7.43 -7.04
N ASN A 192 -4.82 -7.00 -6.39
CA ASN A 192 -5.48 -5.74 -6.71
C ASN A 192 -4.52 -4.57 -6.43
N HIS A 193 -4.08 -3.90 -7.51
CA HIS A 193 -3.10 -2.82 -7.43
C HIS A 193 -3.54 -1.65 -6.55
N TYR A 194 -4.84 -1.33 -6.51
CA TYR A 194 -5.37 -0.26 -5.67
C TYR A 194 -5.24 -0.60 -4.17
N ALA A 195 -5.69 -1.79 -3.77
CA ALA A 195 -5.58 -2.28 -2.40
C ALA A 195 -4.12 -2.37 -1.96
N VAL A 196 -3.24 -2.83 -2.85
CA VAL A 196 -1.80 -2.89 -2.60
C VAL A 196 -1.21 -1.52 -2.34
N LEU A 197 -1.49 -0.55 -3.21
CA LEU A 197 -1.03 0.82 -3.05
C LEU A 197 -1.54 1.43 -1.74
N ARG A 198 -2.85 1.32 -1.49
CA ARG A 198 -3.49 1.86 -0.28
C ARG A 198 -2.82 1.31 0.98
N ARG A 199 -2.66 -0.02 1.06
CA ARG A 199 -2.04 -0.66 2.23
C ARG A 199 -0.58 -0.24 2.41
N GLY A 200 0.20 -0.17 1.33
CA GLY A 200 1.60 0.29 1.41
C GLY A 200 1.73 1.76 1.84
N ILE A 201 0.80 2.63 1.46
CA ILE A 201 0.75 4.02 1.95
C ILE A 201 0.43 4.06 3.45
N ILE A 202 -0.59 3.31 3.90
CA ILE A 202 -0.97 3.26 5.31
C ILE A 202 0.18 2.76 6.17
N GLU A 203 0.78 1.61 5.81
CA GLU A 203 1.90 1.01 6.54
C GLU A 203 3.09 1.97 6.57
N GLY A 204 3.45 2.58 5.44
CA GLY A 204 4.55 3.54 5.38
C GLY A 204 4.31 4.79 6.22
N CYS A 205 3.09 5.34 6.20
CA CYS A 205 2.75 6.51 7.02
C CYS A 205 2.81 6.20 8.52
N GLN A 206 2.30 5.05 8.94
CA GLN A 206 2.30 4.61 10.34
C GLN A 206 3.73 4.35 10.84
N GLU A 207 4.54 3.65 10.05
CA GLU A 207 5.93 3.32 10.39
C GLU A 207 6.77 4.60 10.54
N ILE A 208 6.68 5.52 9.58
CA ILE A 208 7.41 6.79 9.61
C ILE A 208 6.91 7.67 10.76
N SER A 209 5.60 7.74 10.99
CA SER A 209 5.01 8.51 12.10
C SER A 209 5.52 8.02 13.47
N ALA A 210 5.64 6.71 13.65
CA ALA A 210 6.24 6.13 14.86
C ALA A 210 7.74 6.44 14.97
N CYS A 211 8.47 6.42 13.86
CA CYS A 211 9.90 6.75 13.81
C CYS A 211 10.16 8.20 14.25
N ILE A 212 9.48 9.18 13.65
CA ILE A 212 9.71 10.60 13.93
C ILE A 212 9.21 11.04 15.31
N LYS A 213 8.25 10.29 15.89
CA LYS A 213 7.80 10.51 17.27
C LYS A 213 8.93 10.29 18.27
N ASN A 214 9.75 9.28 18.05
CA ASN A 214 10.85 8.90 18.94
C ASN A 214 12.16 9.61 18.56
N SER A 215 12.33 9.95 17.28
CA SER A 215 13.56 10.54 16.74
C SER A 215 13.23 11.71 15.79
N PRO A 216 12.96 12.92 16.32
CA PRO A 216 12.62 14.09 15.51
C PRO A 216 13.69 14.49 14.48
N ASP A 217 14.95 14.16 14.73
CA ASP A 217 16.10 14.40 13.84
C ASP A 217 16.05 13.61 12.52
N GLN A 218 15.14 12.62 12.44
CA GLN A 218 14.85 11.88 11.21
C GLN A 218 14.07 12.72 10.19
N ILE A 219 13.48 13.85 10.58
CA ILE A 219 12.87 14.77 9.63
C ILE A 219 13.98 15.56 8.93
N GLN A 220 14.11 15.41 7.61
CA GLN A 220 15.08 16.13 6.79
C GLN A 220 14.45 17.11 5.80
N PHE A 221 13.12 17.17 5.72
CA PHE A 221 12.43 18.06 4.78
C PHE A 221 12.81 19.55 4.95
N GLY A 222 13.14 19.98 6.16
CA GLY A 222 13.62 21.34 6.45
C GLY A 222 14.84 21.76 5.61
N GLN A 223 15.64 20.81 5.11
CA GLN A 223 16.79 21.08 4.24
C GLN A 223 16.39 21.63 2.87
N PHE A 224 15.16 21.35 2.43
CA PHE A 224 14.63 21.80 1.14
C PHE A 224 13.99 23.18 1.24
N LEU A 225 13.67 23.68 2.44
CA LEU A 225 12.88 24.89 2.59
C LEU A 225 13.65 26.16 2.17
N LYS A 226 12.93 27.10 1.58
CA LYS A 226 13.43 28.46 1.34
C LYS A 226 13.93 29.06 2.66
N LYS A 227 15.06 29.75 2.58
CA LYS A 227 15.58 30.61 3.66
C LYS A 227 15.34 32.08 3.32
N GLN A 228 14.81 32.84 4.27
CA GLN A 228 14.70 34.29 4.22
C GLN A 228 15.53 34.89 5.37
N LYS A 229 16.45 35.81 5.03
CA LYS A 229 17.37 36.46 6.00
C LYS A 229 18.14 35.46 6.89
N GLY A 230 18.52 34.30 6.34
CA GLY A 230 19.31 33.28 7.04
C GLY A 230 18.47 32.23 7.82
N ALA A 231 17.19 32.50 8.09
CA ALA A 231 16.27 31.56 8.74
C ALA A 231 15.38 30.84 7.72
N THR A 232 14.93 29.63 8.05
CA THR A 232 13.89 28.91 7.28
C THR A 232 12.58 29.70 7.30
N VAL A 233 11.88 29.74 6.15
CA VAL A 233 10.61 30.48 6.02
C VAL A 233 9.51 29.93 6.95
N ARG A 234 9.61 28.64 7.30
CA ARG A 234 8.82 27.99 8.36
C ARG A 234 9.64 26.90 9.01
N ASP A 235 9.31 26.57 10.25
CA ASP A 235 9.82 25.38 10.91
C ASP A 235 9.01 24.15 10.51
N VAL A 236 9.67 22.99 10.44
CA VAL A 236 9.01 21.70 10.19
C VAL A 236 9.00 20.95 11.50
N THR A 237 7.84 20.84 12.14
CA THR A 237 7.72 20.14 13.41
C THR A 237 7.32 18.68 13.22
N VAL A 238 7.52 17.86 14.26
CA VAL A 238 7.02 16.47 14.30
C VAL A 238 5.51 16.45 14.11
N LYS A 239 4.79 17.38 14.74
CA LYS A 239 3.34 17.48 14.64
C LYS A 239 2.89 17.72 13.19
N ASP A 240 3.49 18.68 12.49
CA ASP A 240 3.14 18.98 11.09
C ASP A 240 3.33 17.75 10.18
N MET A 241 4.41 17.00 10.40
CA MET A 241 4.69 15.80 9.62
C MET A 241 3.78 14.62 10.00
N GLN A 242 3.38 14.48 11.27
CA GLN A 242 2.40 13.48 11.67
C GLN A 242 1.02 13.77 11.07
N GLU A 243 0.57 15.02 11.10
CA GLU A 243 -0.70 15.44 10.46
C GLU A 243 -0.67 15.24 8.94
N TYR A 244 0.48 15.51 8.30
CA TYR A 244 0.68 15.23 6.89
C TYR A 244 0.58 13.73 6.56
N LEU A 245 1.27 12.87 7.32
CA LEU A 245 1.22 11.41 7.15
C LEU A 245 -0.18 10.85 7.44
N GLU A 246 -0.85 11.35 8.48
CA GLU A 246 -2.23 11.01 8.82
C GLU A 246 -3.21 11.39 7.70
N THR A 247 -2.99 12.54 7.06
CA THR A 247 -3.79 12.95 5.91
C THR A 247 -3.58 11.96 4.76
N LEU A 248 -2.33 11.63 4.42
CA LEU A 248 -2.02 10.72 3.32
C LEU A 248 -2.62 9.33 3.49
N GLN A 249 -2.52 8.73 4.68
CA GLN A 249 -3.06 7.38 4.92
C GLN A 249 -4.58 7.29 4.79
N ASN A 250 -5.29 8.42 4.96
CA ASN A 250 -6.75 8.47 4.95
C ASN A 250 -7.35 8.87 3.59
N LEU A 251 -6.52 9.28 2.62
CA LEU A 251 -7.00 9.81 1.33
C LEU A 251 -7.53 8.75 0.36
N LEU A 252 -7.07 7.50 0.46
CA LEU A 252 -7.53 6.41 -0.38
C LEU A 252 -8.57 5.57 0.37
N PRO A 253 -9.86 5.61 -0.04
CA PRO A 253 -10.92 4.89 0.66
C PRO A 253 -10.70 3.37 0.62
N LEU A 254 -11.25 2.64 1.60
CA LEU A 254 -11.14 1.18 1.63
C LEU A 254 -11.76 0.53 0.38
N ARG A 255 -12.93 1.01 -0.05
CA ARG A 255 -13.56 0.63 -1.31
C ARG A 255 -12.88 1.33 -2.48
N GLU A 256 -12.49 0.57 -3.49
CA GLU A 256 -11.95 1.13 -4.74
C GLU A 256 -13.01 2.05 -5.39
N PRO A 257 -12.69 3.35 -5.58
CA PRO A 257 -13.65 4.29 -6.14
C PRO A 257 -13.79 4.09 -7.66
N GLN A 258 -15.01 4.31 -8.18
CA GLN A 258 -15.27 4.25 -9.63
C GLN A 258 -14.44 5.29 -10.41
N GLU A 259 -14.29 6.49 -9.85
CA GLU A 259 -13.49 7.59 -10.41
C GLU A 259 -12.05 7.57 -9.88
N LEU A 260 -11.37 6.42 -10.00
CA LEU A 260 -10.02 6.21 -9.47
C LEU A 260 -9.00 7.30 -9.88
N PRO A 261 -8.96 7.77 -11.14
CA PRO A 261 -8.05 8.85 -11.54
C PRO A 261 -8.20 10.13 -10.71
N ARG A 262 -9.43 10.46 -10.29
CA ARG A 262 -9.70 11.64 -9.44
C ARG A 262 -9.07 11.49 -8.06
N PHE A 263 -9.16 10.31 -7.45
CA PHE A 263 -8.58 10.04 -6.14
C PHE A 263 -7.05 10.03 -6.19
N TYR A 264 -6.46 9.46 -7.23
CA TYR A 264 -5.01 9.54 -7.45
C TYR A 264 -4.54 10.97 -7.67
N LYS A 265 -5.26 11.77 -8.45
CA LYS A 265 -4.95 13.20 -8.62
C LYS A 265 -5.02 13.97 -7.30
N LEU A 266 -6.03 13.71 -6.47
CA LEU A 266 -6.16 14.31 -5.14
C LEU A 266 -5.00 13.89 -4.24
N PHE A 267 -4.69 12.59 -4.20
CA PHE A 267 -3.56 12.06 -3.44
C PHE A 267 -2.24 12.72 -3.85
N LEU A 268 -1.94 12.80 -5.15
CA LEU A 268 -0.73 13.44 -5.65
C LEU A 268 -0.66 14.93 -5.28
N ARG A 269 -1.77 15.66 -5.34
CA ARG A 269 -1.82 17.06 -4.93
C ARG A 269 -1.47 17.20 -3.45
N THR A 270 -2.02 16.35 -2.58
CA THR A 270 -1.67 16.36 -1.16
C THR A 270 -0.21 15.96 -0.93
N LEU A 271 0.24 14.86 -1.54
CA LEU A 271 1.63 14.37 -1.44
C LEU A 271 2.66 15.42 -1.87
N THR A 272 2.31 16.21 -2.89
CA THR A 272 3.22 17.21 -3.46
C THR A 272 3.07 18.60 -2.84
N HIS A 273 2.07 18.83 -1.98
CA HIS A 273 1.73 20.15 -1.43
C HIS A 273 2.92 20.82 -0.72
N GLU A 274 3.59 20.08 0.16
CA GLU A 274 4.70 20.60 0.96
C GLU A 274 5.85 21.13 0.09
N TRP A 275 6.02 20.56 -1.11
CA TRP A 275 7.09 20.88 -2.06
C TRP A 275 6.93 22.22 -2.78
N ASP A 276 5.83 22.93 -2.59
CA ASP A 276 5.70 24.29 -3.13
C ASP A 276 6.72 25.27 -2.51
N SER A 277 6.92 25.12 -1.19
CA SER A 277 7.86 25.95 -0.42
C SER A 277 9.33 25.54 -0.60
N ALA A 278 9.60 24.41 -1.26
CA ALA A 278 10.94 23.88 -1.47
C ALA A 278 11.76 24.66 -2.53
N ASP A 279 13.06 24.83 -2.25
CA ASP A 279 14.12 25.41 -3.08
C ASP A 279 15.29 24.42 -3.21
N ILE A 280 15.12 23.47 -4.13
CA ILE A 280 16.04 22.34 -4.35
C ILE A 280 17.46 22.79 -4.69
N LYS A 281 17.62 23.97 -5.33
CA LYS A 281 18.91 24.49 -5.79
C LYS A 281 19.91 24.77 -4.67
N LYS A 282 19.43 24.91 -3.43
CA LYS A 282 20.25 25.23 -2.25
C LYS A 282 20.78 24.01 -1.51
N LEU A 283 20.38 22.80 -1.90
CA LEU A 283 20.96 21.58 -1.35
C LEU A 283 22.42 21.44 -1.76
N GLN A 284 23.23 20.89 -0.87
CA GLN A 284 24.60 20.56 -1.19
C GLN A 284 24.64 19.46 -2.25
N LYS A 285 25.46 19.66 -3.30
CA LYS A 285 25.66 18.70 -4.39
C LYS A 285 26.18 17.33 -3.92
N SER A 286 26.75 17.24 -2.72
CA SER A 286 27.22 15.99 -2.11
C SER A 286 26.09 15.00 -1.82
N ASN A 287 24.84 15.46 -1.65
CA ASN A 287 23.69 14.59 -1.43
C ASN A 287 22.87 14.41 -2.71
N GLN A 288 23.47 13.73 -3.70
CA GLN A 288 22.89 13.56 -5.03
C GLN A 288 21.54 12.82 -5.01
N LEU A 289 21.35 11.90 -4.07
CA LEU A 289 20.08 11.17 -3.92
C LEU A 289 18.93 12.11 -3.52
N ASN A 290 19.09 12.85 -2.42
CA ASN A 290 18.06 13.80 -1.98
C ASN A 290 17.84 14.91 -3.00
N LEU A 291 18.90 15.34 -3.70
CA LEU A 291 18.77 16.30 -4.80
C LEU A 291 17.88 15.75 -5.92
N SER A 292 18.11 14.49 -6.33
CA SER A 292 17.35 13.81 -7.37
C SER A 292 15.88 13.64 -6.97
N PHE A 293 15.63 13.12 -5.77
CA PHE A 293 14.27 12.97 -5.24
C PHE A 293 13.56 14.32 -5.08
N GLY A 294 14.26 15.34 -4.59
CA GLY A 294 13.71 16.69 -4.48
C GLY A 294 13.31 17.28 -5.83
N TRP A 295 14.10 17.07 -6.88
CA TRP A 295 13.72 17.50 -8.23
C TRP A 295 12.52 16.73 -8.77
N ILE A 296 12.43 15.41 -8.56
CA ILE A 296 11.25 14.61 -8.93
C ILE A 296 10.00 15.19 -8.28
N MET A 297 10.04 15.40 -6.96
CA MET A 297 8.88 15.91 -6.22
C MET A 297 8.53 17.35 -6.59
N LYS A 298 9.52 18.21 -6.87
CA LYS A 298 9.25 19.58 -7.33
C LYS A 298 8.56 19.60 -8.70
N ASN A 299 8.99 18.72 -9.62
CA ASN A 299 8.34 18.60 -10.93
C ASN A 299 6.94 18.01 -10.80
N ALA A 300 6.77 16.94 -10.02
CA ALA A 300 5.47 16.36 -9.72
C ALA A 300 4.49 17.39 -9.14
N ARG A 301 4.93 18.25 -8.21
CA ARG A 301 4.14 19.39 -7.66
C ARG A 301 3.69 20.35 -8.76
N ASN A 302 4.63 20.79 -9.60
CA ASN A 302 4.33 21.76 -10.65
C ASN A 302 3.31 21.19 -11.63
N TRP A 303 3.48 19.92 -12.00
CA TRP A 303 2.64 19.27 -13.00
C TRP A 303 1.27 18.87 -12.44
N SER A 304 1.17 18.40 -11.19
CA SER A 304 -0.11 18.10 -10.53
C SER A 304 -1.01 19.33 -10.36
N THR A 305 -0.40 20.51 -10.31
CA THR A 305 -1.09 21.80 -10.14
C THR A 305 -1.45 22.45 -11.47
N HIS A 306 -0.54 22.44 -12.45
CA HIS A 306 -0.63 23.28 -13.64
C HIS A 306 -0.86 22.53 -14.95
N THR A 307 -0.86 21.19 -14.94
CA THR A 307 -1.04 20.38 -16.16
C THR A 307 -1.95 19.17 -15.91
N THR A 308 -2.16 18.38 -16.97
CA THR A 308 -2.94 17.13 -16.95
C THR A 308 -2.07 15.88 -17.10
N VAL A 309 -0.74 16.03 -17.08
CA VAL A 309 0.19 14.93 -17.41
C VAL A 309 0.15 13.79 -16.39
N LEU A 310 -0.31 14.07 -15.16
CA LEU A 310 -0.47 13.09 -14.08
C LEU A 310 -1.92 12.61 -13.92
N ASP A 311 -2.85 13.05 -14.78
CA ASP A 311 -4.28 12.70 -14.64
C ASP A 311 -4.56 11.22 -14.96
N LYS A 312 -3.63 10.55 -15.65
CA LYS A 312 -3.71 9.13 -16.02
C LYS A 312 -2.74 8.25 -15.23
N SER A 313 -2.20 8.74 -14.11
CA SER A 313 -1.30 7.95 -13.27
C SER A 313 -1.95 6.64 -12.81
N ALA A 314 -1.19 5.55 -12.87
CA ALA A 314 -1.59 4.25 -12.34
C ALA A 314 -1.00 4.03 -10.94
N ALA A 315 -1.42 2.96 -10.26
CA ALA A 315 -0.95 2.65 -8.92
C ALA A 315 0.59 2.61 -8.76
N PRO A 316 1.37 2.03 -9.70
CA PRO A 316 2.82 2.05 -9.63
C PRO A 316 3.41 3.47 -9.69
N ASP A 317 2.81 4.38 -10.46
CA ASP A 317 3.28 5.77 -10.54
C ASP A 317 3.09 6.51 -9.21
N ILE A 318 1.94 6.26 -8.54
CA ILE A 318 1.67 6.81 -7.20
C ILE A 318 2.63 6.22 -6.17
N ALA A 319 2.85 4.91 -6.19
CA ALA A 319 3.78 4.23 -5.29
C ALA A 319 5.21 4.77 -5.44
N PHE A 320 5.67 4.99 -6.68
CA PHE A 320 6.96 5.59 -6.97
C PHE A 320 7.09 6.98 -6.34
N LEU A 321 6.12 7.87 -6.60
CA LEU A 321 6.15 9.22 -6.03
C LEU A 321 6.04 9.22 -4.51
N PHE A 322 5.24 8.32 -3.93
CA PHE A 322 5.15 8.16 -2.48
C PHE A 322 6.50 7.76 -1.86
N MET A 323 7.15 6.71 -2.38
CA MET A 323 8.46 6.27 -1.87
C MET A 323 9.53 7.35 -2.02
N VAL A 324 9.56 8.03 -3.17
CA VAL A 324 10.48 9.17 -3.43
C VAL A 324 10.24 10.31 -2.43
N ALA A 325 8.97 10.66 -2.19
CA ALA A 325 8.60 11.69 -1.22
C ALA A 325 9.04 11.30 0.19
N MET A 326 8.71 10.08 0.64
CA MET A 326 9.04 9.62 1.99
C MET A 326 10.56 9.63 2.22
N ARG A 327 11.34 9.07 1.29
CA ARG A 327 12.81 9.05 1.36
C ARG A 327 13.45 10.43 1.31
N ALA A 328 12.81 11.39 0.65
CA ALA A 328 13.32 12.77 0.60
C ALA A 328 12.95 13.58 1.83
N MET A 329 11.76 13.37 2.41
CA MET A 329 11.28 14.11 3.58
C MET A 329 11.85 13.56 4.89
N PHE A 330 12.11 12.25 4.95
CA PHE A 330 12.54 11.53 6.14
C PHE A 330 13.85 10.78 5.90
N LYS A 331 14.73 10.76 6.90
CA LYS A 331 15.94 9.95 6.90
C LYS A 331 15.53 8.51 7.18
N LEU A 332 15.63 7.66 6.16
CA LEU A 332 15.36 6.24 6.26
C LEU A 332 16.65 5.46 5.98
N ASP A 333 16.76 4.27 6.54
CA ASP A 333 17.94 3.42 6.35
C ASP A 333 18.13 3.08 4.86
N ASN A 334 19.30 3.41 4.31
CA ASN A 334 19.64 3.15 2.92
C ASN A 334 20.23 1.75 2.70
N THR A 335 20.54 1.00 3.75
CA THR A 335 21.08 -0.35 3.65
C THR A 335 20.03 -1.38 3.26
N ALA A 336 18.73 -1.07 3.39
CA ALA A 336 17.64 -1.89 2.89
C ALA A 336 16.37 -1.06 2.61
N PRO A 337 15.49 -1.53 1.70
CA PRO A 337 14.14 -1.00 1.64
C PRO A 337 13.39 -1.24 2.96
N GLN A 338 12.58 -0.27 3.36
CA GLN A 338 11.66 -0.44 4.48
C GLN A 338 10.61 -1.51 4.14
N PRO A 339 9.93 -2.11 5.14
CA PRO A 339 8.90 -3.13 4.91
C PRO A 339 7.81 -2.70 3.91
N TYR A 340 7.27 -1.48 4.05
CA TYR A 340 6.25 -0.97 3.13
C TYR A 340 6.78 -0.76 1.70
N GLU A 341 8.05 -0.35 1.56
CA GLU A 341 8.69 -0.18 0.25
C GLU A 341 8.90 -1.54 -0.43
N THR A 342 9.38 -2.53 0.32
CA THR A 342 9.52 -3.91 -0.17
C THR A 342 8.18 -4.44 -0.66
N TYR A 343 7.12 -4.19 0.10
CA TYR A 343 5.77 -4.60 -0.27
C TYR A 343 5.31 -3.93 -1.57
N LEU A 344 5.42 -2.60 -1.68
CA LEU A 344 5.04 -1.86 -2.89
C LEU A 344 5.86 -2.28 -4.11
N LEU A 345 7.19 -2.41 -3.96
CA LEU A 345 8.10 -2.77 -5.05
C LEU A 345 7.84 -4.19 -5.55
N SER A 346 7.63 -5.16 -4.66
CA SER A 346 7.37 -6.55 -5.05
C SER A 346 5.99 -6.80 -5.63
N SER A 347 5.01 -5.92 -5.35
CA SER A 347 3.61 -6.15 -5.71
C SER A 347 3.12 -5.31 -6.89
N LEU A 348 3.73 -4.13 -7.13
CA LEU A 348 3.30 -3.21 -8.19
C LEU A 348 4.30 -3.09 -9.34
N PHE A 349 5.49 -3.65 -9.20
CA PHE A 349 6.55 -3.54 -10.19
C PHE A 349 7.08 -4.90 -10.57
N GLU A 350 7.47 -5.02 -11.83
CA GLU A 350 8.15 -6.19 -12.34
C GLU A 350 9.66 -5.98 -12.25
N GLU A 351 10.29 -6.69 -11.32
CA GLU A 351 11.73 -6.57 -11.06
C GLU A 351 12.56 -7.07 -12.25
N THR A 352 13.72 -6.43 -12.47
CA THR A 352 14.78 -6.88 -13.38
C THR A 352 15.98 -7.37 -12.56
N PRO A 353 16.06 -8.67 -12.19
CA PRO A 353 17.07 -9.17 -11.25
C PRO A 353 18.51 -8.99 -11.76
N ASP A 354 18.73 -9.22 -13.05
CA ASP A 354 20.04 -9.17 -13.71
C ASP A 354 20.27 -7.82 -14.42
N LEU A 355 19.82 -6.72 -13.80
CA LEU A 355 20.01 -5.39 -14.36
C LEU A 355 21.50 -5.08 -14.57
N LYS A 356 21.92 -4.98 -15.83
CA LYS A 356 23.29 -4.63 -16.22
C LYS A 356 23.42 -3.11 -16.24
N ILE A 357 24.01 -2.54 -15.19
CA ILE A 357 24.18 -1.09 -14.99
C ILE A 357 24.82 -0.41 -16.21
N ASN A 358 25.84 -1.05 -16.81
CA ASN A 358 26.53 -0.53 -18.00
C ASN A 358 25.71 -0.57 -19.30
N LYS A 359 24.52 -1.20 -19.29
CA LYS A 359 23.61 -1.28 -20.43
C LYS A 359 22.39 -0.38 -20.30
N ILE A 360 22.29 0.42 -19.23
CA ILE A 360 21.18 1.34 -19.05
C ILE A 360 21.23 2.41 -20.17
N PRO A 361 20.13 2.66 -20.91
CA PRO A 361 20.14 3.52 -22.09
C PRO A 361 20.11 5.03 -21.74
N LEU A 362 20.99 5.49 -20.84
CA LEU A 362 21.07 6.89 -20.41
C LEU A 362 21.37 7.83 -21.57
N ALA A 363 22.36 7.50 -22.41
CA ALA A 363 22.71 8.32 -23.56
C ALA A 363 21.54 8.47 -24.54
N ALA A 364 20.82 7.38 -24.83
CA ALA A 364 19.69 7.40 -25.75
C ALA A 364 18.53 8.24 -25.21
N THR A 365 18.15 8.05 -23.94
CA THR A 365 17.05 8.80 -23.32
C THR A 365 17.37 10.28 -23.14
N TYR A 366 18.59 10.62 -22.73
CA TYR A 366 19.05 12.00 -22.66
C TYR A 366 19.02 12.70 -24.03
N LEU A 367 19.58 12.06 -25.07
CA LEU A 367 19.61 12.63 -26.42
C LEU A 367 18.21 12.80 -26.99
N ASN A 368 17.29 11.86 -26.74
CA ASN A 368 15.89 12.00 -27.15
C ASN A 368 15.26 13.29 -26.57
N ILE A 369 15.31 13.45 -25.23
CA ILE A 369 14.76 14.64 -24.57
C ILE A 369 15.48 15.92 -25.02
N LYS A 370 16.80 15.87 -25.19
CA LYS A 370 17.57 17.01 -25.67
C LYS A 370 17.16 17.43 -27.08
N ASN A 371 17.01 16.48 -28.01
CA ASN A 371 16.63 16.79 -29.39
C ASN A 371 15.24 17.42 -29.44
N GLN A 372 14.28 16.91 -28.67
CA GLN A 372 12.96 17.53 -28.54
C GLN A 372 13.04 18.95 -27.96
N PHE A 373 13.87 19.15 -26.95
CA PHE A 373 14.11 20.47 -26.37
C PHE A 373 14.70 21.46 -27.39
N LEU A 374 15.67 21.03 -28.19
CA LEU A 374 16.28 21.86 -29.24
C LEU A 374 15.28 22.21 -30.35
N ASN A 375 14.40 21.27 -30.72
CA ASN A 375 13.38 21.52 -31.75
C ASN A 375 12.40 22.63 -31.35
N VAL A 376 12.12 22.77 -30.05
CA VAL A 376 11.16 23.77 -29.54
C VAL A 376 11.84 25.10 -29.19
N ARG A 377 13.15 25.09 -28.91
CA ARG A 377 13.92 26.27 -28.57
C ARG A 377 14.68 26.77 -29.80
N ALA A 378 14.04 27.66 -30.57
CA ALA A 378 14.64 28.31 -31.74
C ALA A 378 16.07 28.82 -31.44
N ASN A 379 17.05 28.29 -32.17
CA ASN A 379 18.46 28.70 -32.29
C ASN A 379 19.05 29.52 -31.12
N ASN A 380 19.79 28.84 -30.22
CA ASN A 380 20.82 29.34 -29.26
C ASN A 380 20.73 28.73 -27.85
N ALA A 381 20.42 27.43 -27.74
CA ALA A 381 20.62 26.72 -26.48
C ALA A 381 22.05 26.15 -26.42
N SER A 382 22.86 26.67 -25.50
CA SER A 382 24.08 25.99 -25.04
C SER A 382 23.77 24.56 -24.57
N ASP A 383 24.79 23.71 -24.47
CA ASP A 383 24.64 22.33 -24.01
C ASP A 383 23.98 22.26 -22.62
N PHE A 384 22.67 22.07 -22.61
CA PHE A 384 21.88 21.95 -21.40
C PHE A 384 22.07 20.55 -20.82
N LEU A 385 22.73 20.45 -19.67
CA LEU A 385 23.10 19.16 -19.05
C LEU A 385 22.02 18.62 -18.08
N ASP A 386 21.12 19.48 -17.64
CA ASP A 386 20.12 19.15 -16.61
C ASP A 386 18.86 18.53 -17.24
N PHE A 387 18.75 17.19 -17.14
CA PHE A 387 17.62 16.42 -17.68
C PHE A 387 16.25 16.92 -17.18
N HIS A 388 16.12 17.14 -15.87
CA HIS A 388 14.86 17.60 -15.25
C HIS A 388 14.39 18.96 -15.78
N ALA A 389 15.33 19.86 -16.06
CA ALA A 389 15.01 21.21 -16.53
C ALA A 389 14.62 21.21 -18.02
N MET A 390 15.23 20.34 -18.83
CA MET A 390 14.76 20.11 -20.20
C MET A 390 13.34 19.55 -20.20
N LEU A 391 13.07 18.53 -19.38
CA LEU A 391 11.75 17.90 -19.29
C LEU A 391 10.67 18.90 -18.84
N ASN A 392 10.94 19.69 -17.80
CA ASN A 392 10.03 20.74 -17.34
C ASN A 392 9.76 21.81 -18.41
N HIS A 393 10.75 22.13 -19.24
CA HIS A 393 10.54 23.06 -20.36
C HIS A 393 9.59 22.48 -21.41
N LEU A 394 9.75 21.20 -21.76
CA LEU A 394 8.90 20.51 -22.73
C LEU A 394 7.44 20.45 -22.27
N VAL A 395 7.20 20.17 -20.98
CA VAL A 395 5.86 20.22 -20.37
C VAL A 395 5.20 21.58 -20.59
N ASN A 396 5.92 22.67 -20.29
CA ASN A 396 5.40 24.04 -20.44
C ASN A 396 5.15 24.44 -21.90
N LYS A 397 5.71 23.69 -22.85
CA LYS A 397 5.49 23.87 -24.29
C LYS A 397 4.48 22.88 -24.86
N ALA A 398 3.82 22.09 -24.01
CA ALA A 398 2.82 21.11 -24.37
C ALA A 398 3.31 20.12 -25.46
N VAL A 399 4.59 19.73 -25.40
CA VAL A 399 5.12 18.69 -26.27
C VAL A 399 4.50 17.36 -25.86
N ASP A 400 4.06 16.57 -26.83
CA ASP A 400 3.48 15.25 -26.57
C ASP A 400 4.57 14.25 -26.17
N LEU A 401 4.57 13.88 -24.88
CA LEU A 401 5.56 13.03 -24.24
C LEU A 401 4.92 12.27 -23.09
N ASP A 402 5.43 11.07 -22.83
CA ASP A 402 5.16 10.38 -21.57
C ASP A 402 6.00 11.00 -20.43
N TYR A 403 5.47 12.07 -19.85
CA TYR A 403 6.10 12.77 -18.73
C TYR A 403 6.17 11.93 -17.46
N VAL A 404 5.30 10.93 -17.29
CA VAL A 404 5.37 10.01 -16.16
C VAL A 404 6.62 9.15 -16.30
N THR A 405 6.87 8.56 -17.48
CA THR A 405 8.18 7.92 -17.79
C THR A 405 9.33 8.88 -17.54
N GLY A 406 9.18 10.16 -17.89
CA GLY A 406 10.16 11.20 -17.62
C GLY A 406 10.50 11.37 -16.13
N LEU A 407 9.53 11.27 -15.19
CA LEU A 407 9.78 11.31 -13.75
C LEU A 407 10.59 10.11 -13.28
N PHE A 408 10.31 8.92 -13.81
CA PHE A 408 11.12 7.74 -13.57
C PHE A 408 12.54 7.92 -14.11
N GLN A 409 12.70 8.46 -15.32
CA GLN A 409 14.00 8.76 -15.92
C GLN A 409 14.81 9.81 -15.13
N MET A 410 14.14 10.75 -14.45
CA MET A 410 14.81 11.72 -13.57
C MET A 410 15.53 11.06 -12.39
N PHE A 411 15.10 9.88 -11.91
CA PHE A 411 15.88 9.12 -10.92
C PHE A 411 17.25 8.75 -11.46
N TRP A 412 17.30 8.21 -12.67
CA TRP A 412 18.53 7.74 -13.30
C TRP A 412 19.47 8.88 -13.68
N HIS A 413 18.94 9.90 -14.35
CA HIS A 413 19.72 11.08 -14.75
C HIS A 413 20.08 11.99 -13.57
N GLY A 414 19.31 11.93 -12.49
CA GLY A 414 19.65 12.58 -11.24
C GLY A 414 20.86 11.92 -10.59
N LEU A 415 20.91 10.59 -10.52
CA LEU A 415 22.02 9.86 -9.90
C LEU A 415 23.26 9.76 -10.80
N ALA A 416 23.07 9.73 -12.11
CA ALA A 416 24.14 9.70 -13.12
C ALA A 416 23.93 10.85 -14.13
N PRO A 417 24.25 12.11 -13.76
CA PRO A 417 24.02 13.25 -14.63
C PRO A 417 24.94 13.26 -15.86
N ALA A 418 24.44 13.81 -16.96
CA ALA A 418 25.21 13.99 -18.18
C ALA A 418 26.38 14.96 -17.96
N LYS A 419 27.59 14.54 -18.30
CA LYS A 419 28.80 15.37 -18.35
C LYS A 419 29.32 15.43 -19.78
N LEU A 420 29.98 16.51 -20.16
CA LEU A 420 30.71 16.57 -21.43
C LEU A 420 31.90 15.62 -21.36
N ALA A 421 32.09 14.82 -22.41
CA ALA A 421 33.12 13.81 -22.39
C ALA A 421 34.52 14.45 -22.52
N THR A 422 35.29 14.47 -21.42
CA THR A 422 36.75 14.68 -21.44
C THR A 422 37.47 13.34 -21.69
N SER A 423 38.61 13.32 -22.37
CA SER A 423 39.21 12.13 -22.99
C SER A 423 39.57 10.92 -22.09
N GLU A 424 39.37 10.96 -20.77
CA GLU A 424 40.07 10.02 -19.86
C GLU A 424 39.24 9.25 -18.81
N GLN A 425 37.91 9.28 -18.83
CA GLN A 425 37.13 8.53 -17.82
C GLN A 425 36.36 7.35 -18.43
N ALA A 426 36.37 6.20 -17.74
CA ALA A 426 35.70 4.97 -18.11
C ALA A 426 34.21 5.22 -18.39
N LYS A 427 33.78 5.02 -19.64
CA LYS A 427 32.52 5.55 -20.17
C LYS A 427 31.69 4.51 -20.89
N VAL A 428 30.38 4.53 -20.64
CA VAL A 428 29.38 4.04 -21.58
C VAL A 428 29.39 5.03 -22.76
N THR A 429 30.11 4.70 -23.83
CA THR A 429 30.24 5.54 -25.03
C THR A 429 29.21 5.14 -26.09
N ASN A 430 28.46 6.12 -26.59
CA ASN A 430 27.76 6.01 -27.87
C ASN A 430 28.60 6.73 -28.94
N ASN A 431 28.55 6.24 -30.18
CA ASN A 431 29.43 6.58 -31.33
C ASN A 431 29.47 8.07 -31.77
N THR A 432 28.93 9.01 -30.98
CA THR A 432 29.05 10.46 -31.18
C THR A 432 29.52 11.17 -29.91
N ASN A 433 30.52 10.61 -29.20
CA ASN A 433 31.56 11.21 -28.32
C ASN A 433 31.29 12.46 -27.44
N LYS A 434 30.05 12.95 -27.24
CA LYS A 434 29.82 14.24 -26.57
C LYS A 434 29.50 14.12 -25.09
N TYR A 435 28.84 13.05 -24.67
CA TYR A 435 28.33 12.91 -23.30
C TYR A 435 28.82 11.64 -22.60
N SER A 436 29.03 11.75 -21.30
CA SER A 436 29.37 10.66 -20.39
C SER A 436 28.48 10.67 -19.16
N PHE A 437 28.20 9.48 -18.64
CA PHE A 437 27.38 9.25 -17.46
C PHE A 437 28.18 8.40 -16.48
N ASP A 438 28.34 8.89 -15.26
CA ASP A 438 29.04 8.16 -14.21
C ASP A 438 28.02 7.35 -13.41
N THR A 439 28.04 6.03 -13.60
CA THR A 439 27.16 5.07 -12.93
C THR A 439 27.86 4.36 -11.78
N SER A 440 29.10 4.74 -11.45
CA SER A 440 29.87 4.12 -10.35
C SER A 440 29.31 4.48 -8.97
N HIS A 441 28.50 5.54 -8.92
CA HIS A 441 27.82 6.02 -7.71
C HIS A 441 26.30 5.83 -7.81
N GLY A 442 25.62 5.71 -6.67
CA GLY A 442 24.14 5.60 -6.61
C GLY A 442 23.63 4.18 -6.86
N PHE A 443 22.77 4.00 -7.87
CA PHE A 443 22.12 2.71 -8.18
C PHE A 443 23.10 1.62 -8.63
N GLY A 444 24.33 1.99 -8.99
CA GLY A 444 25.40 1.06 -9.30
C GLY A 444 26.22 0.58 -8.10
N ASN A 445 26.02 1.20 -6.92
CA ASN A 445 26.74 0.83 -5.71
C ASN A 445 26.05 -0.32 -4.98
N ALA A 446 26.74 -1.47 -4.88
CA ALA A 446 26.26 -2.66 -4.18
C ALA A 446 26.02 -2.44 -2.68
N GLU A 447 26.65 -1.43 -2.06
CA GLU A 447 26.47 -1.09 -0.65
C GLU A 447 25.13 -0.40 -0.35
N ASN A 448 24.46 0.15 -1.37
CA ASN A 448 23.15 0.78 -1.21
C ASN A 448 22.05 -0.14 -1.75
N PHE A 449 21.69 -1.14 -0.95
CA PHE A 449 20.72 -2.17 -1.34
C PHE A 449 19.34 -1.60 -1.66
N PHE A 450 18.93 -0.52 -0.99
CA PHE A 450 17.68 0.18 -1.33
C PHE A 450 17.73 0.69 -2.78
N LEU A 451 18.76 1.47 -3.15
CA LEU A 451 18.85 2.03 -4.51
C LEU A 451 18.93 0.95 -5.58
N LEU A 452 19.66 -0.14 -5.32
CA LEU A 452 19.73 -1.25 -6.26
C LEU A 452 18.36 -1.93 -6.42
N LYS A 453 17.66 -2.24 -5.32
CA LYS A 453 16.33 -2.84 -5.36
C LYS A 453 15.31 -1.93 -6.05
N PHE A 454 15.34 -0.65 -5.70
CA PHE A 454 14.48 0.38 -6.28
C PHE A 454 14.71 0.49 -7.79
N ALA A 455 15.98 0.61 -8.22
CA ALA A 455 16.38 0.67 -9.63
C ALA A 455 15.93 -0.55 -10.42
N ARG A 456 16.13 -1.77 -9.89
CA ARG A 456 15.70 -3.02 -10.54
C ARG A 456 14.19 -3.10 -10.72
N SER A 457 13.43 -2.56 -9.77
CA SER A 457 11.96 -2.58 -9.80
C SER A 457 11.40 -1.57 -10.79
N ILE A 458 11.97 -0.36 -10.85
CA ILE A 458 11.45 0.71 -11.71
C ILE A 458 12.02 0.70 -13.14
N TYR A 459 12.99 -0.17 -13.44
CA TYR A 459 13.72 -0.19 -14.71
C TYR A 459 12.78 -0.27 -15.92
N LYS A 460 11.85 -1.25 -15.95
CA LYS A 460 10.91 -1.45 -17.05
C LYS A 460 9.97 -0.25 -17.26
N ARG A 461 9.58 0.42 -16.17
CA ARG A 461 8.75 1.64 -16.25
C ARG A 461 9.55 2.85 -16.75
N SER A 462 10.85 2.87 -16.49
CA SER A 462 11.77 3.94 -16.90
C SER A 462 12.20 3.84 -18.36
N PHE A 463 12.27 2.61 -18.87
CA PHE A 463 12.74 2.27 -20.22
C PHE A 463 11.82 1.20 -20.85
N PRO A 464 10.57 1.58 -21.18
CA PRO A 464 9.58 0.66 -21.76
C PRO A 464 9.94 0.16 -23.16
#